data_AF-A0A8T6FKD6-F1
#
_entry.id   AF-A0A8T6FKD6-F1
#
_cell.length_a   1.000
_cell.length_b   1.000
_cell.length_c   1.000
_cell.angle_alpha   90.00
_cell.angle_beta   90.00
_cell.angle_gamma   90.00
#
_symmetry.space_group_name_H-M   'P 1'
#
loop_
_entity.id
_entity.type
_entity.pdbx_description
1 polymer ?
#
loop_
_entity_poly.entity_id
_entity_poly.type
_entity_poly.pdbx_seq_one_letter_code
_entity_poly.pdbx_strand_id
1 'polypeptide(L)' 'MRRAGIDASPHGFRSTFRTWAQSRGEDWEASELSLGHRVGSSVSSSCYARSDMLALRRGLQARYAKAVGLG' A
#
# COMPACT_ATOMS: atom_id res chain seq x y z
N MET A 1 -6.22 12.19 8.85
CA MET A 1 -4.75 12.25 8.87
C MET A 1 -4.26 13.49 9.61
N ARG A 2 -4.91 13.83 10.74
CA ARG A 2 -4.81 15.14 11.41
C ARG A 2 -3.43 15.46 11.98
N ARG A 3 -2.73 14.47 12.56
CA ARG A 3 -1.37 14.66 13.08
C ARG A 3 -0.34 15.01 12.00
N ALA A 4 -0.62 14.66 10.74
CA ALA A 4 0.22 14.98 9.59
C ALA A 4 -0.23 16.28 8.88
N GLY A 5 -1.24 17.00 9.40
CA GLY A 5 -1.78 18.21 8.78
C GLY A 5 -2.55 17.96 7.47
N ILE A 6 -2.80 16.70 7.11
CA ILE A 6 -3.48 16.34 5.85
C ILE A 6 -5.00 16.29 6.10
N ASP A 7 -5.73 17.10 5.33
CA ASP A 7 -7.19 17.10 5.29
C ASP A 7 -7.74 15.94 4.44
N ALA A 8 -7.42 14.72 4.89
CA ALA A 8 -7.93 13.50 4.33
C ALA A 8 -8.38 12.56 5.44
N SER A 9 -9.51 11.88 5.22
CA SER A 9 -9.94 10.79 6.10
C SER A 9 -9.04 9.57 5.88
N PRO A 10 -8.80 8.74 6.91
CA PRO A 10 -8.06 7.49 6.75
C PRO A 10 -8.68 6.54 5.73
N HIS A 11 -10.00 6.62 5.50
CA HIS A 11 -10.67 5.84 4.46
C HIS A 11 -10.41 6.42 3.06
N GLY A 12 -10.51 7.74 2.91
CA GLY A 12 -10.20 8.43 1.65
C GLY A 12 -8.77 8.16 1.18
N PHE A 13 -7.80 8.23 2.09
CA PHE A 13 -6.41 7.88 1.77
C PHE A 13 -6.26 6.44 1.25
N ARG A 14 -6.87 5.47 1.94
CA ARG A 14 -6.78 4.05 1.55
C ARG A 14 -7.37 3.81 0.17
N SER A 15 -8.55 4.36 -0.11
CA SER A 15 -9.19 4.25 -1.42
C SER A 15 -8.33 4.89 -2.52
N THR A 16 -7.85 6.12 -2.31
CA THR A 16 -6.99 6.80 -3.29
C THR A 16 -5.70 6.04 -3.56
N PHE A 17 -5.01 5.59 -2.52
CA PHE A 17 -3.80 4.77 -2.66
C PHE A 17 -4.07 3.48 -3.44
N ARG A 18 -5.17 2.80 -3.11
CA ARG A 18 -5.53 1.52 -3.73
C ARG A 18 -5.90 1.66 -5.20
N THR A 19 -6.69 2.69 -5.53
CA THR A 19 -7.06 3.02 -6.91
C THR A 19 -5.83 3.41 -7.72
N TRP A 20 -4.95 4.24 -7.15
CA TRP A 20 -3.68 4.59 -7.81
C TRP A 20 -2.84 3.35 -8.11
N ALA A 21 -2.61 2.49 -7.11
CA ALA A 21 -1.80 1.27 -7.28
C ALA A 21 -2.39 0.36 -8.38
N GLN A 22 -3.71 0.20 -8.41
CA GLN A 22 -4.39 -0.57 -9.45
C GLN A 22 -4.19 0.05 -10.84
N SER A 23 -4.39 1.36 -10.98
CA SER A 23 -4.23 2.06 -12.27
C SER A 23 -2.80 2.02 -12.82
N ARG A 24 -1.81 1.86 -11.95
CA ARG A 24 -0.39 1.83 -12.31
C ARG A 24 0.15 0.41 -12.50
N GLY A 25 -0.67 -0.62 -12.29
CA GLY A 25 -0.26 -2.02 -12.37
C GLY A 25 0.74 -2.40 -11.27
N GLU A 26 0.66 -1.75 -10.11
CA GLU A 26 1.50 -2.07 -8.96
C GLU A 26 1.09 -3.40 -8.32
N ASP A 27 2.03 -4.03 -7.63
CA ASP A 27 1.81 -5.32 -6.98
C ASP A 27 0.68 -5.26 -5.95
N TRP A 28 -0.28 -6.18 -6.09
CA TRP A 28 -1.48 -6.20 -5.27
C TRP A 28 -1.17 -6.51 -3.80
N GLU A 29 -0.37 -7.55 -3.54
CA GLU A 29 -0.04 -7.97 -2.18
C GLU A 29 0.77 -6.88 -1.46
N ALA A 30 1.75 -6.29 -2.14
CA ALA A 30 2.52 -5.17 -1.60
C ALA A 30 1.63 -3.94 -1.31
N SER A 31 0.60 -3.70 -2.11
CA SER A 31 -0.36 -2.60 -1.90
C SER A 31 -1.23 -2.86 -0.66
N GLU A 32 -1.80 -4.05 -0.52
CA GLU A 32 -2.61 -4.42 0.65
C GLU A 32 -1.78 -4.45 1.94
N LEU A 33 -0.56 -5.03 1.90
CA LEU A 33 0.38 -5.04 3.02
C LEU A 33 0.83 -3.62 3.42
N SER A 34 0.94 -2.70 2.45
CA SER A 34 1.23 -1.28 2.73
C SER A 34 0.10 -0.56 3.46
N LEU A 35 -1.15 -1.00 3.26
CA LEU A 35 -2.31 -0.51 4.00
C LEU A 35 -2.49 -1.16 5.39
N GLY A 36 -1.63 -2.13 5.73
CA GLY A 36 -1.72 -2.92 6.96
C GLY A 36 -2.79 -4.00 6.90
N HIS A 37 -3.27 -4.35 5.70
CA HIS A 37 -4.21 -5.45 5.53
C HIS A 37 -3.48 -6.79 5.59
N ARG A 38 -4.20 -7.83 6.03
CA ARG A 38 -3.71 -9.20 6.01
C ARG A 38 -4.07 -9.81 4.66
N VAL A 39 -3.07 -10.26 3.92
CA VAL A 39 -3.23 -10.83 2.57
C VAL A 39 -3.08 -12.35 2.66
N GLY A 40 -3.98 -13.09 2.00
CA GLY A 40 -4.02 -14.55 2.03
C GLY A 40 -4.96 -15.11 3.11
N SER A 41 -5.96 -15.88 2.69
CA SER A 41 -6.91 -16.59 3.57
C SER A 41 -6.49 -18.02 3.91
N SER A 42 -5.43 -18.52 3.28
CA SER A 42 -4.99 -19.92 3.39
C SER A 42 -3.53 -20.00 3.84
N VAL A 43 -3.25 -20.98 4.71
CA VAL A 43 -1.91 -21.32 5.23
C VAL A 43 -0.86 -21.36 4.11
N SER A 44 -1.22 -21.82 2.92
CA SER A 44 -0.35 -21.90 1.74
C SER A 44 0.17 -20.52 1.30
N SER A 45 -0.67 -19.49 1.21
CA SER A 45 -0.23 -18.14 0.82
C SER A 45 0.68 -17.52 1.88
N SER A 46 0.39 -17.69 3.17
CA SER A 46 1.24 -17.19 4.26
C SER A 46 2.56 -17.95 4.43
N CYS A 47 2.62 -19.22 4.01
CA CYS A 47 3.82 -20.06 4.15
C CYS A 47 4.86 -19.77 3.05
N TYR A 48 4.39 -19.44 1.84
CA TYR A 48 5.23 -19.01 0.72
C TYR A 48 5.47 -17.49 0.68
N ALA A 49 4.53 -16.66 1.14
CA ALA A 49 4.73 -15.22 1.36
C ALA A 49 5.41 -14.95 2.71
N ARG A 50 6.56 -15.61 2.94
CA ARG A 50 7.38 -15.37 4.15
C ARG A 50 8.11 -14.03 4.14
N SER A 51 8.03 -13.29 3.04
CA SER A 51 8.58 -11.95 2.92
C SER A 51 7.46 -10.95 3.17
N ASP A 52 7.65 -10.09 4.15
CA ASP A 52 6.83 -8.90 4.43
C ASP A 52 6.85 -7.86 3.29
N MET A 53 7.45 -8.23 2.15
CA MET A 53 7.61 -7.46 0.92
C MET A 53 8.19 -6.06 1.19
N LEU A 54 9.00 -5.89 2.24
CA LEU A 54 9.45 -4.56 2.67
C LEU A 54 10.13 -3.77 1.56
N ALA A 55 10.97 -4.40 0.73
CA ALA A 55 11.64 -3.72 -0.38
C ALA A 55 10.63 -3.23 -1.44
N LEU A 56 9.67 -4.07 -1.82
CA LEU A 56 8.60 -3.71 -2.77
C LEU A 56 7.72 -2.60 -2.19
N ARG A 57 7.33 -2.71 -0.91
CA ARG A 57 6.51 -1.72 -0.20
C ARG A 57 7.22 -0.37 -0.10
N ARG A 58 8.52 -0.34 0.20
CA ARG A 58 9.32 0.90 0.20
C ARG A 58 9.32 1.56 -1.17
N GLY A 59 9.57 0.79 -2.23
CA GLY A 59 9.52 1.30 -3.60
C GLY A 59 8.14 1.81 -3.99
N LEU A 60 7.08 1.08 -3.63
CA LEU A 60 5.69 1.44 -3.87
C LEU A 60 5.32 2.75 -3.17
N GLN A 61 5.65 2.88 -1.88
CA GLN A 61 5.39 4.10 -1.11
C GLN A 61 6.16 5.31 -1.66
N ALA A 62 7.41 5.12 -2.11
CA ALA A 62 8.18 6.18 -2.76
C ALA A 62 7.55 6.62 -4.09
N ARG A 63 7.10 5.66 -4.92
CA ARG A 63 6.38 5.97 -6.17
C ARG A 63 5.06 6.69 -5.91
N TYR A 64 4.33 6.28 -4.88
CA TYR A 64 3.10 6.95 -4.49
C TYR A 64 3.34 8.37 -4.02
N ALA A 65 4.34 8.59 -3.14
CA ALA A 65 4.73 9.91 -2.67
C ALA A 65 5.06 10.86 -3.83
N LYS A 66 5.82 10.38 -4.82
CA LYS A 66 6.08 11.13 -6.06
C LYS A 66 4.80 11.43 -6.85
N ALA A 67 3.90 10.46 -6.96
CA ALA A 67 2.66 10.62 -7.72
C ALA A 67 1.70 11.65 -7.10
N VAL A 68 1.72 11.83 -5.77
CA VAL A 68 0.90 12.83 -5.07
C VAL A 68 1.65 14.15 -4.79
N GLY A 69 2.85 14.35 -5.34
CA GLY A 69 3.62 15.58 -5.22
C GLY A 69 4.28 15.81 -3.85
N LEU A 70 4.52 14.74 -3.08
CA LEU A 70 5.19 14.77 -1.77
C LEU A 70 6.71 14.50 -1.86
N GLY A 71 7.35 14.72 -3.01
CA GLY A 71 8.75 14.38 -3.25
C GLY A 71 9.52 15.46 -3.98
#